data_AF-D1P3J4-F1
#
_entry.id   AF-D1P3J4-F1
#
_cell.length_a   1.000
_cell.length_b   1.000
_cell.length_c   1.000
_cell.angle_alpha   90.00
_cell.angle_beta   90.00
_cell.angle_gamma   90.00
#
_symmetry.space_group_name_H-M   'P 1'
#
loop_
_entity.id
_entity.type
_entity.pdbx_description
1 polymer ?
#
loop_
_entity_poly.entity_id
_entity_poly.type
_entity_poly.pdbx_seq_one_letter_code
_entity_poly.pdbx_strand_id
1 'polypeptide(L)'
;MLRRQSENEGIAMINAERVYRIMKQSALLLERKPAIPVSKRAHTGKVAVNESNQRWCSDGFEFRCDDGEKLRVTFALGCCDREALHWAASQYGRLRQ
;
A
#
# COMPACT_ATOMS: atom_id res chain seq x y z
N MET A 1 21.38 -13.46 6.94
CA MET A 1 21.28 -13.00 8.34
C MET A 1 20.57 -11.66 8.39
N LEU A 2 19.64 -11.47 9.32
CA LEU A 2 18.95 -10.20 9.54
C LEU A 2 19.87 -9.25 10.33
N ARG A 3 19.83 -7.95 10.02
CA ARG A 3 20.67 -6.91 10.67
C ARG A 3 20.68 -6.98 12.20
N ARG A 4 19.51 -7.28 12.78
CA ARG A 4 19.30 -7.42 14.24
C ARG A 4 20.07 -8.60 14.86
N GLN A 5 20.32 -9.66 14.10
CA GLN A 5 21.12 -10.81 14.57
C GLN A 5 22.61 -10.48 14.55
N SER A 6 23.09 -9.83 13.48
CA SER A 6 24.49 -9.42 13.35
C SER A 6 24.93 -8.41 14.42
N GLU A 7 24.04 -7.50 14.82
CA GLU A 7 24.28 -6.56 15.92
C GLU A 7 24.44 -7.28 17.27
N ASN A 8 23.63 -8.31 17.54
CA ASN A 8 23.74 -9.11 18.76
C ASN A 8 25.00 -10.00 18.78
N GLU A 9 25.46 -10.44 17.61
CA GLU A 9 26.62 -11.31 17.45
C GLU A 9 27.95 -10.53 17.31
N GLY A 10 27.92 -9.19 17.39
CA GLY A 10 29.10 -8.33 17.26
C GLY A 10 29.73 -8.35 15.87
N ILE A 11 29.00 -8.81 14.86
CA ILE A 11 29.48 -8.91 13.48
C ILE A 11 29.45 -7.51 12.86
N ALA A 12 30.56 -7.11 12.25
CA ALA A 12 30.69 -5.81 11.60
C ALA A 12 29.58 -5.57 10.57
N MET A 13 28.99 -4.37 10.58
CA MET A 13 27.94 -4.00 9.61
C MET A 13 28.48 -4.10 8.18
N ILE A 14 27.87 -4.97 7.39
CA ILE A 14 28.22 -5.15 5.99
C ILE A 14 27.50 -4.09 5.15
N ASN A 15 28.24 -3.30 4.37
CA ASN A 15 27.66 -2.32 3.45
C ASN A 15 26.89 -3.04 2.33
N ALA A 16 25.58 -2.77 2.25
CA ALA A 16 24.67 -3.40 1.29
C ALA A 16 25.05 -3.11 -0.18
N GLU A 17 25.60 -1.93 -0.50
CA GLU A 17 26.06 -1.60 -1.86
C GLU A 17 27.26 -2.46 -2.25
N ARG A 18 28.18 -2.71 -1.31
CA ARG A 18 29.34 -3.58 -1.55
C ARG A 18 28.88 -5.02 -1.85
N VAL A 19 27.93 -5.53 -1.07
CA VAL A 19 27.34 -6.87 -1.29
C VAL A 19 26.67 -6.93 -2.65
N TYR A 20 25.85 -5.94 -3.00
CA TYR A 20 25.18 -5.87 -4.29
C TYR A 20 26.18 -5.90 -5.46
N ARG A 21 27.28 -5.12 -5.37
CA ARG A 21 28.33 -5.11 -6.42
C ARG A 21 29.01 -6.47 -6.59
N ILE A 22 29.36 -7.14 -5.49
CA ILE A 22 29.97 -8.47 -5.52
C ILE A 22 29.01 -9.47 -6.14
N MET A 23 27.75 -9.50 -5.68
CA MET A 23 26.73 -10.40 -6.25
C MET A 23 26.50 -10.14 -7.74
N LYS A 24 26.53 -8.88 -8.17
CA LYS A 24 26.43 -8.50 -9.59
C LYS A 24 27.61 -9.04 -10.41
N GLN A 25 28.84 -8.89 -9.92
CA GLN A 25 30.04 -9.40 -10.60
C GLN A 25 30.07 -10.93 -10.66
N SER A 26 29.58 -11.60 -9.61
CA SER A 26 29.51 -13.06 -9.53
C SER A 26 28.25 -13.67 -10.18
N ALA A 27 27.41 -12.86 -10.85
CA ALA A 27 26.15 -13.29 -11.46
C ALA A 27 25.18 -14.02 -10.50
N LEU A 28 25.17 -13.61 -9.23
CA LEU A 28 24.33 -14.19 -8.15
C LEU A 28 23.06 -13.35 -7.87
N LEU A 29 22.77 -12.35 -8.69
CA LEU A 29 21.54 -11.56 -8.54
C LEU A 29 20.33 -12.37 -9.02
N LEU A 30 19.25 -12.31 -8.26
CA LEU A 30 17.96 -12.86 -8.70
C LEU A 30 17.51 -12.17 -9.98
N GLU A 31 16.85 -12.91 -10.85
CA GLU A 31 16.25 -12.36 -12.06
C GLU A 31 15.27 -11.24 -11.70
N ARG A 32 15.36 -10.12 -12.42
CA ARG A 32 14.45 -9.02 -12.23
C ARG A 32 13.05 -9.50 -12.60
N LYS A 33 12.11 -9.41 -11.66
CA LYS A 33 10.68 -9.64 -11.93
C LYS A 33 10.28 -8.83 -13.18
N PRO A 34 9.64 -9.46 -14.19
CA PRO A 34 9.18 -8.73 -15.36
C PRO A 34 8.27 -7.58 -14.92
N ALA A 35 8.46 -6.42 -15.54
CA ALA A 35 7.58 -5.29 -15.30
C ALA A 35 6.15 -5.73 -15.62
N ILE A 36 5.24 -5.54 -14.67
CA ILE A 36 3.82 -5.80 -14.89
C ILE A 36 3.41 -4.91 -16.08
N PRO A 37 2.85 -5.48 -17.16
CA PRO A 37 2.41 -4.68 -18.30
C PRO A 37 1.43 -3.63 -17.79
N VAL A 38 1.78 -2.35 -17.94
CA VAL A 38 0.85 -1.27 -17.66
C VAL A 38 -0.30 -1.41 -18.66
N SER A 39 -1.52 -1.58 -18.15
CA SER A 39 -2.72 -1.62 -18.99
C SER A 39 -2.75 -0.39 -19.89
N LYS A 40 -2.75 -0.61 -21.21
CA LYS A 40 -2.91 0.47 -22.21
C LYS A 40 -4.37 0.88 -22.42
N ARG A 41 -5.31 0.30 -21.67
CA ARG A 41 -6.73 0.65 -21.80
C ARG A 41 -6.93 2.08 -21.34
N ALA A 42 -7.28 2.97 -22.27
CA ALA A 42 -7.71 4.31 -21.92
C ALA A 42 -8.95 4.23 -21.02
N HIS A 43 -8.89 4.89 -19.86
CA HIS A 43 -10.04 5.01 -18.97
C HIS A 43 -10.97 6.10 -19.53
N THR A 44 -11.95 5.71 -20.35
CA THR A 44 -12.94 6.63 -20.94
C THR A 44 -14.12 6.93 -20.01
N GLY A 45 -14.13 6.37 -18.79
CA GLY A 45 -15.19 6.59 -17.82
C GLY A 45 -15.15 8.01 -17.25
N LYS A 46 -16.22 8.77 -17.43
CA LYS A 46 -16.44 10.03 -16.70
C LYS A 46 -16.90 9.69 -15.28
N VAL A 47 -16.11 10.05 -14.27
CA VAL A 47 -16.42 9.75 -12.86
C VAL A 47 -17.24 10.87 -12.20
N ALA A 48 -16.99 12.12 -12.58
CA ALA A 48 -17.71 13.28 -12.06
C ALA A 48 -19.11 13.39 -12.67
N VAL A 49 -20.11 13.58 -11.81
CA VAL A 49 -21.51 13.85 -12.16
C VAL A 49 -21.85 15.29 -11.78
N ASN A 50 -22.81 15.90 -12.46
CA ASN A 50 -23.18 17.31 -12.24
C ASN A 50 -24.24 17.49 -11.13
N GLU A 51 -24.98 16.43 -10.80
CA GLU A 51 -26.04 16.47 -9.79
C GLU A 51 -25.71 15.50 -8.65
N SER A 52 -26.15 15.86 -7.45
CA SER A 52 -26.05 15.00 -6.27
C SER A 52 -26.92 13.75 -6.42
N ASN A 53 -26.64 12.71 -5.62
CA ASN A 53 -27.37 11.44 -5.59
C ASN A 53 -27.44 10.65 -6.91
N GLN A 54 -26.57 10.93 -7.88
CA GLN A 54 -26.50 10.16 -9.13
C GLN A 54 -25.39 9.11 -9.14
N ARG A 55 -24.25 9.38 -8.48
CA ARG A 55 -23.10 8.47 -8.46
C ARG A 55 -22.30 8.60 -7.18
N TRP A 56 -21.87 7.45 -6.69
CA TRP A 56 -21.07 7.31 -5.48
C TRP A 56 -19.81 6.52 -5.75
N CYS A 57 -18.76 6.91 -5.03
CA CYS A 57 -17.43 6.39 -5.16
C CYS A 57 -17.04 5.88 -3.76
N SER A 58 -16.70 4.60 -3.61
CA SER A 58 -16.26 4.02 -2.33
C SER A 58 -14.79 3.64 -2.37
N ASP A 59 -14.11 3.80 -1.25
CA ASP A 59 -12.73 3.39 -1.07
C ASP A 59 -12.46 3.11 0.43
N GLY A 60 -11.27 2.60 0.74
CA GLY A 60 -10.84 2.40 2.11
C GLY A 60 -9.34 2.34 2.27
N PHE A 61 -8.87 2.68 3.46
CA PHE A 61 -7.46 2.63 3.82
C PHE A 61 -7.26 2.02 5.21
N GLU A 62 -6.05 1.54 5.45
CA GLU A 62 -5.62 0.99 6.74
C GLU A 62 -4.49 1.87 7.30
N PHE A 63 -4.58 2.19 8.60
CA PHE A 63 -3.48 2.82 9.33
C PHE A 63 -3.32 2.18 10.71
N ARG A 64 -2.17 2.41 11.34
CA ARG A 64 -1.91 1.97 12.72
C ARG A 64 -2.15 3.12 13.68
N CYS A 65 -2.89 2.86 14.74
CA CYS A 65 -3.04 3.74 15.88
C CYS A 65 -1.77 3.71 16.75
N ASP A 66 -1.66 4.66 17.68
CA ASP A 66 -0.49 4.79 18.56
C ASP A 66 -0.31 3.58 19.51
N ASP A 67 -1.39 2.85 19.80
CA ASP A 67 -1.39 1.58 20.53
C ASP A 67 -0.90 0.38 19.69
N GLY A 68 -0.58 0.61 18.42
CA GLY A 68 -0.15 -0.40 17.45
C GLY A 68 -1.29 -1.17 16.79
N GLU A 69 -2.55 -0.92 17.17
CA GLU A 69 -3.71 -1.56 16.56
C GLU A 69 -3.95 -1.04 15.14
N LYS A 70 -4.44 -1.94 14.27
CA LYS A 70 -4.75 -1.61 12.87
C LYS A 70 -6.20 -1.23 12.74
N LEU A 71 -6.46 -0.01 12.27
CA LEU A 71 -7.79 0.47 11.93
C LEU A 71 -7.95 0.49 10.41
N ARG A 72 -9.04 -0.11 9.93
CA ARG A 72 -9.49 -0.01 8.56
C ARG A 72 -10.67 0.95 8.50
N VAL A 73 -10.55 1.98 7.67
CA VAL A 73 -11.63 2.92 7.37
C VAL A 73 -12.15 2.62 5.96
N THR A 74 -13.46 2.54 5.82
CA THR A 74 -14.16 2.47 4.53
C THR A 74 -15.15 3.62 4.45
N PHE A 75 -15.26 4.27 3.31
CA PHE A 75 -16.14 5.41 3.12
C PHE A 75 -16.80 5.39 1.75
N ALA A 76 -17.90 6.14 1.62
CA ALA A 76 -18.56 6.44 0.36
C ALA A 76 -18.67 7.95 0.20
N LEU A 77 -18.21 8.45 -0.95
CA LEU A 77 -18.28 9.86 -1.33
C LEU A 77 -19.32 10.09 -2.44
N GLY A 78 -19.99 11.25 -2.42
CA GLY A 78 -20.70 11.78 -3.58
C GLY A 78 -19.72 12.13 -4.69
N CYS A 79 -19.91 11.63 -5.92
CA CYS A 79 -18.99 11.96 -7.01
C CYS A 79 -19.27 13.37 -7.63
N CYS A 80 -20.27 14.12 -7.12
CA CYS A 80 -20.58 15.50 -7.48
C CYS A 80 -19.75 16.52 -6.69
N ASP A 81 -19.80 16.42 -5.35
CA ASP A 81 -19.24 17.37 -4.37
C ASP A 81 -18.03 16.80 -3.61
N ARG A 82 -17.79 15.48 -3.71
CA ARG A 82 -16.76 14.73 -2.98
C ARG A 82 -16.99 14.70 -1.47
N GLU A 83 -18.23 14.96 -1.03
CA GLU A 83 -18.59 14.88 0.39
C GLU A 83 -18.78 13.44 0.83
N ALA A 84 -18.42 13.15 2.09
CA ALA A 84 -18.61 11.84 2.68
C ALA A 84 -20.07 11.65 3.07
N LEU A 85 -20.71 10.68 2.43
CA LEU A 85 -22.10 10.32 2.70
C LEU A 85 -22.20 9.35 3.86
N HIS A 86 -21.25 8.42 3.94
CA HIS A 86 -21.15 7.48 5.04
C HIS A 86 -19.71 6.97 5.17
N TRP A 87 -19.36 6.56 6.38
CA TRP A 87 -18.09 5.92 6.67
C TRP A 87 -18.24 4.92 7.82
N ALA A 88 -17.38 3.92 7.83
CA ALA A 88 -17.26 2.95 8.90
C ALA A 88 -15.77 2.72 9.19
N ALA A 89 -15.44 2.60 10.47
CA ALA A 89 -14.10 2.24 10.91
C ALA A 89 -14.18 0.95 11.73
N SER A 90 -13.35 -0.03 11.40
CA SER A 90 -13.26 -1.28 12.12
C SER A 90 -11.82 -1.68 12.37
N GLN A 91 -11.57 -2.25 13.54
CA GLN A 91 -10.32 -2.96 13.78
C GLN A 91 -10.37 -4.25 12.99
N TYR A 92 -9.25 -4.62 12.36
CA TYR A 92 -9.18 -5.82 11.52
C TYR A 92 -9.71 -7.04 12.29
N GLY A 93 -10.84 -7.61 11.85
CA GLY A 93 -11.47 -8.78 12.50
C GLY A 93 -12.64 -8.48 13.45
N ARG A 94 -13.10 -7.24 13.60
CA ARG A 94 -14.30 -6.92 14.39
C ARG A 94 -15.17 -5.89 13.67
N LEU A 95 -16.17 -6.37 12.91
CA LEU A 95 -17.26 -5.51 12.43
C LEU A 95 -18.04 -5.01 13.65
N ARG A 96 -18.01 -3.71 13.92
CA ARG A 96 -19.01 -3.07 14.79
C ARG A 96 -20.01 -2.37 13.89
N GLN A 97 -21.26 -2.82 14.00
CA GLN A 97 -22.44 -2.21 13.39
C GLN A 97 -22.78 -0.91 14.10
#